data_AF-A0AAV0NDE8-F1
#
_entry.id   AF-A0AAV0NDE8-F1
#
_cell.length_a   1.000
_cell.length_b   1.000
_cell.length_c   1.000
_cell.angle_alpha   90.00
_cell.angle_beta   90.00
_cell.angle_gamma   90.00
#
_symmetry.space_group_name_H-M   'P 1'
#
loop_
_entity.id
_entity.type
_entity.pdbx_description
1 polymer ?
#
loop_
_entity_poly.entity_id
_entity_poly.type
_entity_poly.pdbx_seq_one_letter_code
_entity_poly.pdbx_strand_id
1 'polypeptide(L)'
;MGEDLFTNFDGRGTDLYHAALRFRLLRQQGFPVSLDGFRKLKNSEGRFKEWLSRDEQGLLSLYEAAHIAFHGEDILDETLNFATKNLKSILLTNKNISNAVQRQIDFALFVPAWKCVPRSLARHSLDFYSDQGALLQNQKLLTFAKLDFNMVQSIHKQELRELSEWWKSIDGATNFPYARDRLVECYFWILCIYFEPEYSVARVLNAKIYIVLTTLNDTCDNFGTYEEVQALVKAIERFLPHKIIYTYI
;
A
#
# COMPACT_ATOMS: atom_id res chain seq x y z
N MET A 1 27.17 -8.74 -5.20
CA MET A 1 26.72 -10.13 -5.39
C MET A 1 25.83 -10.45 -4.19
N GLY A 2 24.50 -10.43 -4.36
CA GLY A 2 23.55 -10.61 -3.26
C GLY A 2 23.48 -12.07 -2.81
N GLU A 3 23.13 -12.30 -1.56
CA GLU A 3 22.91 -13.64 -1.00
C GLU A 3 21.80 -14.37 -1.79
N ASP A 4 22.06 -15.60 -2.23
CA ASP A 4 21.04 -16.46 -2.82
C ASP A 4 20.23 -17.12 -1.71
N LEU A 5 19.05 -16.56 -1.44
CA LEU A 5 18.19 -16.96 -0.32
C LEU A 5 17.57 -18.34 -0.46
N PHE A 6 17.71 -18.98 -1.62
CA PHE A 6 17.20 -20.32 -1.90
C PHE A 6 18.35 -21.34 -2.01
N THR A 7 19.56 -21.01 -1.54
CA THR A 7 20.73 -21.90 -1.59
C THR A 7 20.53 -23.22 -0.85
N ASN A 8 19.84 -23.20 0.29
CA ASN A 8 19.50 -24.39 1.07
C ASN A 8 18.10 -24.93 0.78
N PHE A 9 17.47 -24.48 -0.31
CA PHE A 9 16.10 -24.82 -0.62
C PHE A 9 15.98 -26.29 -1.06
N ASP A 10 15.46 -27.18 -0.21
CA ASP A 10 15.39 -28.63 -0.48
C ASP A 10 14.06 -29.09 -1.10
N GLY A 11 13.12 -28.15 -1.30
CA GLY A 11 11.82 -28.44 -1.88
C GLY A 11 10.77 -28.98 -0.90
N ARG A 12 10.99 -28.91 0.42
CA ARG A 12 10.06 -29.41 1.43
C ARG A 12 9.54 -28.29 2.36
N GLY A 13 8.23 -28.26 2.57
CA GLY A 13 7.60 -27.53 3.69
C GLY A 13 7.72 -25.99 3.65
N THR A 14 7.88 -25.38 4.84
CA THR A 14 7.90 -23.91 5.07
C THR A 14 9.09 -23.18 4.46
N ASP A 15 10.00 -23.90 3.82
CA ASP A 15 11.23 -23.36 3.23
C ASP A 15 10.93 -22.37 2.08
N LEU A 16 9.88 -22.62 1.29
CA LEU A 16 9.48 -21.73 0.19
C LEU A 16 8.89 -20.44 0.76
N TYR A 17 8.04 -20.59 1.77
CA TYR A 17 7.46 -19.48 2.53
C TYR A 17 8.58 -18.58 3.11
N HIS A 18 9.56 -19.16 3.80
CA HIS A 18 10.63 -18.41 4.43
C HIS A 18 11.55 -17.73 3.41
N ALA A 19 11.94 -18.42 2.33
CA ALA A 19 12.80 -17.84 1.30
C ALA A 19 12.12 -16.66 0.58
N ALA A 20 10.85 -16.83 0.17
CA ALA A 20 10.08 -15.76 -0.47
C ALA A 20 9.82 -14.59 0.49
N LEU A 21 9.49 -14.86 1.75
CA LEU A 21 9.32 -13.84 2.78
C LEU A 21 10.62 -13.06 3.01
N ARG A 22 11.76 -13.75 3.16
CA ARG A 22 13.07 -13.13 3.37
C ARG A 22 13.47 -12.26 2.17
N PHE A 23 13.24 -12.74 0.94
CA PHE A 23 13.44 -11.97 -0.28
C PHE A 23 12.66 -10.66 -0.24
N ARG A 24 11.36 -10.77 0.04
CA ARG A 24 10.47 -9.61 0.14
C ARG A 24 10.95 -8.62 1.20
N LEU A 25 11.18 -9.07 2.42
CA LEU A 25 11.58 -8.19 3.53
C LEU A 25 12.90 -7.47 3.25
N LEU A 26 13.90 -8.18 2.71
CA LEU A 26 15.18 -7.56 2.36
C LEU A 26 15.03 -6.51 1.27
N ARG A 27 14.27 -6.79 0.21
CA ARG A 27 14.02 -5.80 -0.85
C ARG A 27 13.22 -4.59 -0.38
N GLN A 28 12.25 -4.79 0.51
CA GLN A 28 11.50 -3.68 1.12
C GLN A 28 12.40 -2.73 1.92
N GLN A 29 13.54 -3.21 2.42
CA GLN A 29 14.55 -2.40 3.10
C GLN A 29 15.64 -1.87 2.14
N GLY A 30 15.49 -2.05 0.83
CA GLY A 30 16.43 -1.56 -0.18
C GLY A 30 17.65 -2.45 -0.41
N PHE A 31 17.70 -3.65 0.17
CA PHE A 31 18.82 -4.57 -0.09
C PHE A 31 18.71 -5.21 -1.48
N PRO A 32 19.81 -5.25 -2.27
CA PRO A 32 19.83 -5.97 -3.53
C PRO A 32 19.89 -7.48 -3.25
N VAL A 33 18.88 -8.21 -3.72
CA VAL A 33 18.77 -9.67 -3.55
C VAL A 33 18.78 -10.37 -4.90
N SER A 34 19.53 -11.47 -5.01
CA SER A 34 19.61 -12.27 -6.24
C SER A 34 18.26 -12.92 -6.59
N LEU A 35 18.01 -13.05 -7.89
CA LEU A 35 16.86 -13.76 -8.45
C LEU A 35 17.15 -15.24 -8.74
N ASP A 36 18.39 -15.70 -8.56
CA ASP A 36 18.80 -17.08 -8.88
C ASP A 36 17.92 -18.13 -8.19
N GLY A 37 17.47 -17.83 -6.98
CA GLY A 37 16.55 -18.68 -6.25
C GLY A 37 15.22 -18.92 -6.96
N PHE A 38 14.65 -17.91 -7.61
CA PHE A 38 13.43 -18.07 -8.41
C PHE A 38 13.67 -18.93 -9.64
N ARG A 39 14.87 -18.87 -10.23
CA ARG A 39 15.24 -19.74 -11.37
C ARG A 39 15.31 -21.20 -10.94
N LYS A 40 15.76 -21.49 -9.72
CA LYS A 40 15.76 -22.86 -9.14
C LYS A 40 14.36 -23.44 -8.91
N LEU A 41 13.31 -22.62 -8.95
CA LEU A 41 11.93 -23.08 -8.87
C LEU A 41 11.43 -23.69 -10.19
N LYS A 42 12.20 -23.53 -11.29
CA LYS A 42 11.91 -24.13 -12.58
C LYS A 42 12.60 -25.48 -12.77
N ASN A 43 12.00 -26.33 -13.61
CA ASN A 43 12.59 -27.59 -14.07
C ASN A 43 13.49 -27.36 -15.31
N SER A 44 14.08 -28.43 -15.85
CA SER A 44 14.94 -28.38 -17.04
C SER A 44 14.22 -27.90 -18.31
N GLU A 45 12.88 -27.95 -18.34
CA GLU A 45 12.06 -27.46 -19.46
C GLU A 45 11.67 -25.98 -19.28
N GLY A 46 12.15 -25.32 -18.22
CA GLY A 46 11.82 -23.93 -17.91
C GLY A 46 10.45 -23.73 -17.25
N ARG A 47 9.73 -24.80 -16.90
CA ARG A 47 8.42 -24.74 -16.25
C ARG A 47 8.57 -24.74 -14.72
N PHE A 48 7.72 -24.01 -14.01
CA PHE A 48 7.67 -24.09 -12.54
C PHE A 48 7.36 -25.51 -12.08
N LYS A 49 8.08 -25.98 -11.06
CA LYS A 49 7.93 -27.33 -10.49
C LYS A 49 6.51 -27.53 -9.96
N GLU A 50 5.88 -28.66 -10.31
CA GLU A 50 4.46 -28.92 -10.01
C GLU A 50 4.12 -28.90 -8.52
N TRP A 51 5.02 -29.33 -7.64
CA TRP A 51 4.76 -29.38 -6.20
C TRP A 51 4.55 -27.99 -5.59
N LEU A 52 5.03 -26.91 -6.25
CA LEU A 52 4.84 -25.52 -5.80
C LEU A 52 3.36 -25.13 -5.71
N SER A 53 2.50 -25.71 -6.56
CA SER A 53 1.06 -25.41 -6.55
C SER A 53 0.32 -26.04 -5.36
N ARG A 54 0.96 -26.95 -4.62
CA ARG A 54 0.38 -27.66 -3.47
C ARG A 54 0.73 -26.99 -2.13
N ASP A 55 1.73 -26.11 -2.11
CA ASP A 55 2.13 -25.36 -0.92
C ASP A 55 1.43 -24.00 -0.90
N GLU A 56 0.26 -23.93 -0.28
CA GLU A 56 -0.59 -22.73 -0.25
C GLU A 56 0.12 -21.52 0.37
N GLN A 57 0.82 -21.72 1.48
CA GLN A 57 1.49 -20.63 2.21
C GLN A 57 2.77 -20.18 1.51
N GLY A 58 3.55 -21.13 0.99
CA GLY A 58 4.71 -20.82 0.16
C GLY A 58 4.34 -20.09 -1.11
N LEU A 59 3.27 -20.53 -1.79
CA LEU A 59 2.75 -19.90 -3.00
C LEU A 59 2.23 -18.48 -2.75
N LEU A 60 1.51 -18.26 -1.63
CA LEU A 60 1.07 -16.92 -1.23
C LEU A 60 2.26 -16.00 -0.95
N SER A 61 3.29 -16.49 -0.25
CA SER A 61 4.49 -15.68 0.00
C SER A 61 5.28 -15.39 -1.27
N LEU A 62 5.31 -16.34 -2.21
CA LEU A 62 5.92 -16.20 -3.51
C LEU A 62 5.19 -15.15 -4.36
N TYR A 63 3.85 -15.15 -4.32
CA TYR A 63 3.02 -14.12 -4.93
C TYR A 63 3.34 -12.72 -4.39
N GLU A 64 3.40 -12.56 -3.07
CA GLU A 64 3.72 -11.27 -2.44
C GLU A 64 5.15 -10.80 -2.75
N ALA A 65 6.11 -11.73 -2.82
CA ALA A 65 7.49 -11.44 -3.18
C ALA A 65 7.62 -10.93 -4.63
N ALA A 66 6.85 -11.53 -5.55
CA ALA A 66 6.89 -11.17 -6.97
C ALA A 66 6.34 -9.75 -7.25
N HIS A 67 5.51 -9.17 -6.38
CA HIS A 67 5.05 -7.78 -6.53
C HIS A 67 6.13 -6.71 -6.29
N ILE A 68 7.33 -7.10 -5.84
CA ILE A 68 8.48 -6.20 -5.61
C ILE A 68 9.52 -6.37 -6.74
N ALA A 69 9.04 -6.70 -7.94
CA ALA A 69 9.86 -6.76 -9.13
C ALA A 69 10.30 -5.38 -9.61
N PHE A 70 11.53 -5.29 -10.10
CA PHE A 70 12.03 -4.18 -10.89
C PHE A 70 11.89 -4.46 -12.39
N HIS A 71 11.98 -3.41 -13.20
CA HIS A 71 11.98 -3.54 -14.65
C HIS A 71 13.10 -4.47 -15.13
N GLY A 72 12.76 -5.43 -16.01
CA GLY A 72 13.71 -6.40 -16.57
C GLY A 72 13.93 -7.65 -15.71
N GLU A 73 13.16 -7.82 -14.62
CA GLU A 73 13.17 -9.02 -13.79
C GLU A 73 12.09 -10.02 -14.22
N ASP A 74 12.09 -10.41 -15.50
CA ASP A 74 11.03 -11.22 -16.14
C ASP A 74 10.65 -12.49 -15.36
N ILE A 75 11.60 -13.10 -14.65
CA ILE A 75 11.36 -14.28 -13.81
C ILE A 75 10.33 -14.02 -12.70
N LEU A 76 10.26 -12.80 -12.17
CA LEU A 76 9.27 -12.41 -11.17
C LEU A 76 7.89 -12.18 -11.80
N ASP A 77 7.81 -11.67 -13.03
CA ASP A 77 6.53 -11.58 -13.76
C ASP A 77 5.99 -12.98 -14.08
N GLU A 78 6.86 -13.90 -14.52
CA GLU A 78 6.51 -15.30 -14.71
C GLU A 78 6.04 -15.95 -13.41
N THR A 79 6.74 -15.66 -12.31
CA THR A 79 6.39 -16.14 -10.96
C THR A 79 5.04 -15.59 -10.50
N LEU A 80 4.77 -14.30 -10.74
CA LEU A 80 3.52 -13.65 -10.40
C LEU A 80 2.35 -14.29 -11.16
N ASN A 81 2.51 -14.54 -12.46
CA ASN A 81 1.52 -15.22 -13.29
C ASN A 81 1.25 -16.64 -12.80
N PHE A 82 2.31 -17.40 -12.52
CA PHE A 82 2.22 -18.75 -11.97
C PHE A 82 1.49 -18.77 -10.62
N ALA A 83 1.90 -17.92 -9.68
CA ALA A 83 1.34 -17.87 -8.35
C ALA A 83 -0.12 -17.42 -8.37
N THR A 84 -0.46 -16.39 -9.15
CA THR A 84 -1.83 -15.90 -9.30
C THR A 84 -2.77 -16.99 -9.83
N LYS A 85 -2.35 -17.72 -10.87
CA LYS A 85 -3.14 -18.82 -11.44
C LYS A 85 -3.42 -19.92 -10.41
N ASN A 86 -2.38 -20.34 -9.68
CA ASN A 86 -2.50 -21.45 -8.73
C ASN A 86 -3.26 -21.03 -7.47
N LEU A 87 -3.10 -19.80 -6.97
CA LEU A 87 -3.88 -19.26 -5.85
C LEU A 87 -5.38 -19.21 -6.19
N LYS A 88 -5.75 -18.73 -7.38
CA LYS A 88 -7.13 -18.77 -7.86
C LYS A 88 -7.66 -20.21 -7.97
N SER A 89 -6.83 -21.13 -8.46
CA SER A 89 -7.20 -22.56 -8.53
C SER A 89 -7.46 -23.12 -7.13
N ILE A 90 -6.59 -22.84 -6.15
CA ILE A 90 -6.74 -23.28 -4.76
C ILE A 90 -8.09 -22.83 -4.19
N LEU A 91 -8.45 -21.55 -4.36
CA LEU A 91 -9.74 -21.02 -3.91
C LEU A 91 -10.96 -21.73 -4.53
N LEU A 92 -10.83 -22.22 -5.77
CA LEU A 92 -11.91 -22.90 -6.49
C LEU A 92 -11.99 -24.39 -6.20
N THR A 93 -10.84 -25.06 -6.01
CA THR A 93 -10.75 -26.53 -6.01
C THR A 93 -10.48 -27.12 -4.64
N ASN A 94 -9.79 -26.42 -3.74
CA ASN A 94 -9.45 -26.96 -2.43
C ASN A 94 -10.53 -26.67 -1.39
N LYS A 95 -11.42 -27.64 -1.17
CA LYS A 95 -12.51 -27.55 -0.17
C LYS A 95 -12.02 -27.65 1.29
N ASN A 96 -10.78 -28.07 1.51
CA ASN A 96 -10.21 -28.28 2.84
C ASN A 96 -9.27 -27.13 3.26
N ILE A 97 -9.18 -26.05 2.47
CA ILE A 97 -8.40 -24.88 2.86
C ILE A 97 -8.96 -24.27 4.14
N SER A 98 -8.08 -23.86 5.05
CA SER A 98 -8.52 -23.18 6.25
C SER A 98 -9.09 -21.79 5.93
N ASN A 99 -10.16 -21.38 6.63
CA ASN A 99 -10.75 -20.05 6.48
C ASN A 99 -9.73 -18.91 6.68
N ALA A 100 -8.70 -19.13 7.50
CA ALA A 100 -7.64 -18.15 7.72
C ALA A 100 -6.78 -17.96 6.46
N VAL A 101 -6.32 -19.06 5.85
CA VAL A 101 -5.52 -19.02 4.62
C VAL A 101 -6.37 -18.52 3.44
N GLN A 102 -7.62 -18.97 3.31
CA GLN A 102 -8.53 -18.50 2.27
C GLN A 102 -8.66 -16.97 2.27
N ARG A 103 -8.94 -16.37 3.43
CA ARG A 103 -9.07 -14.91 3.52
C ARG A 103 -7.76 -14.17 3.23
N GLN A 104 -6.61 -14.75 3.57
CA GLN A 104 -5.31 -14.16 3.22
C GLN A 104 -5.08 -14.18 1.70
N ILE A 105 -5.44 -15.28 1.03
CA ILE A 105 -5.35 -15.39 -0.43
C ILE A 105 -6.31 -14.39 -1.10
N ASP A 106 -7.57 -14.33 -0.66
CA ASP A 106 -8.57 -13.39 -1.18
C ASP A 106 -8.08 -11.94 -1.04
N PHE A 107 -7.56 -11.57 0.13
CA PHE A 107 -7.03 -10.23 0.37
C PHE A 107 -5.83 -9.93 -0.52
N ALA A 108 -4.85 -10.83 -0.62
CA ALA A 108 -3.65 -10.64 -1.44
C ALA A 108 -3.97 -10.53 -2.95
N LEU A 109 -4.95 -11.31 -3.42
CA LEU A 109 -5.44 -11.23 -4.81
C LEU A 109 -6.23 -9.96 -5.10
N PHE A 110 -6.89 -9.37 -4.10
CA PHE A 110 -7.55 -8.07 -4.21
C PHE A 110 -6.54 -6.92 -4.20
N VAL A 111 -5.66 -6.88 -3.19
CA VAL A 111 -4.58 -5.91 -3.08
C VAL A 111 -3.34 -6.57 -2.47
N PRO A 112 -2.23 -6.66 -3.22
CA PRO A 112 -0.97 -7.16 -2.68
C PRO A 112 -0.48 -6.31 -1.51
N ALA A 113 0.18 -6.92 -0.52
CA ALA A 113 0.65 -6.21 0.66
C ALA A 113 1.57 -5.03 0.31
N TRP A 114 2.43 -5.18 -0.69
CA TRP A 114 3.33 -4.11 -1.16
C TRP A 114 2.60 -2.90 -1.77
N LYS A 115 1.41 -3.11 -2.33
CA LYS A 115 0.58 -2.06 -2.96
C LYS A 115 -0.51 -1.55 -2.03
N CYS A 116 -0.62 -2.10 -0.83
CA CYS A 116 -1.63 -1.72 0.14
C CYS A 116 -1.14 -0.54 0.98
N VAL A 117 -2.04 0.40 1.28
CA VAL A 117 -1.76 1.49 2.21
C VAL A 117 -1.42 0.91 3.59
N PRO A 118 -0.30 1.31 4.23
CA PRO A 118 0.17 0.68 5.48
C PRO A 118 -0.87 0.60 6.59
N ARG A 119 -1.66 1.68 6.79
CA ARG A 119 -2.73 1.71 7.80
C ARG A 119 -3.86 0.73 7.51
N SER A 120 -4.25 0.59 6.26
CA SER A 120 -5.26 -0.39 5.84
C SER A 120 -4.73 -1.80 6.02
N LEU A 121 -3.49 -2.07 5.57
CA LEU A 121 -2.82 -3.35 5.76
C LEU A 121 -2.72 -3.72 7.26
N ALA A 122 -2.36 -2.77 8.11
CA ALA A 122 -2.29 -2.97 9.56
C ALA A 122 -3.67 -3.30 10.16
N ARG A 123 -4.74 -2.61 9.73
CA ARG A 123 -6.11 -2.90 10.19
C ARG A 123 -6.54 -4.31 9.83
N HIS A 124 -6.32 -4.73 8.58
CA HIS A 124 -6.61 -6.10 8.13
C HIS A 124 -5.76 -7.15 8.84
N SER A 125 -4.46 -6.86 9.03
CA SER A 125 -3.54 -7.74 9.75
C SER A 125 -3.94 -7.95 11.21
N LEU A 126 -4.46 -6.92 11.88
CA LEU A 126 -4.99 -7.03 13.24
C LEU A 126 -6.19 -7.97 13.31
N ASP A 127 -7.08 -7.94 12.32
CA ASP A 127 -8.23 -8.84 12.25
C ASP A 127 -7.76 -10.29 12.00
N PHE A 128 -6.88 -10.49 11.00
CA PHE A 128 -6.31 -11.81 10.73
C PHE A 128 -5.56 -12.40 11.92
N TYR A 129 -4.75 -11.58 12.58
CA TYR A 129 -3.95 -12.04 13.71
C TYR A 129 -4.85 -12.36 14.90
N SER A 130 -5.88 -11.54 15.17
CA SER A 130 -6.85 -11.76 16.26
C SER A 130 -7.68 -13.04 16.10
N ASP A 131 -7.89 -13.48 14.86
CA ASP A 131 -8.64 -14.70 14.55
C ASP A 131 -7.79 -15.98 14.61
N GLN A 132 -6.46 -15.87 14.72
CA GLN A 132 -5.62 -17.05 14.95
C GLN A 132 -5.88 -17.59 16.36
N GLY A 133 -5.96 -18.92 16.54
CA GLY A 133 -6.17 -19.48 17.87
C GLY A 133 -5.12 -18.98 18.88
N ALA A 134 -5.49 -18.84 20.15
CA ALA A 134 -4.67 -18.22 21.19
C ALA A 134 -3.25 -18.80 21.35
N LEU A 135 -3.04 -20.07 20.96
CA LEU A 135 -1.74 -20.76 20.98
C LEU A 135 -0.73 -20.25 19.94
N LEU A 136 -1.19 -19.62 18.86
CA LEU A 136 -0.35 -19.09 17.78
C LEU A 136 -0.11 -17.58 17.92
N GLN A 137 -0.83 -16.92 18.83
CA GLN A 137 -0.78 -15.49 19.03
C GLN A 137 0.23 -15.07 20.09
N ASN A 138 1.14 -14.18 19.72
CA ASN A 138 1.86 -13.37 20.68
C ASN A 138 0.92 -12.28 21.22
N GLN A 139 0.34 -12.53 22.39
CA GLN A 139 -0.62 -11.62 23.02
C GLN A 139 -0.05 -10.23 23.30
N LYS A 140 1.25 -10.13 23.60
CA LYS A 140 1.92 -8.85 23.83
C LYS A 140 1.97 -8.03 22.54
N LEU A 141 2.33 -8.66 21.43
CA LEU A 141 2.36 -8.01 20.11
C LEU A 141 0.96 -7.56 19.68
N LEU A 142 -0.06 -8.41 19.84
CA LEU A 142 -1.43 -8.05 19.48
C LEU A 142 -1.96 -6.87 20.32
N THR A 143 -1.69 -6.89 21.62
CA THR A 143 -2.08 -5.81 22.53
C THR A 143 -1.36 -4.51 22.14
N PHE A 144 -0.05 -4.57 21.91
CA PHE A 144 0.72 -3.43 21.46
C PHE A 144 0.17 -2.83 20.16
N ALA A 145 -0.03 -3.67 19.13
CA ALA A 145 -0.52 -3.21 17.84
C ALA A 145 -1.93 -2.59 17.91
N LYS A 146 -2.81 -3.10 18.76
CA LYS A 146 -4.15 -2.51 19.00
C LYS A 146 -4.05 -1.15 19.69
N LEU A 147 -3.21 -1.04 20.73
CA LEU A 147 -3.00 0.22 21.46
C LEU A 147 -2.40 1.28 20.55
N ASP A 148 -1.35 0.93 19.81
CA ASP A 148 -0.70 1.82 18.84
C ASP A 148 -1.69 2.28 17.76
N PHE A 149 -2.42 1.34 17.14
CA PHE A 149 -3.40 1.68 16.11
C PHE A 149 -4.45 2.69 16.59
N ASN A 150 -4.96 2.52 17.82
CA ASN A 150 -5.96 3.39 18.43
C ASN A 150 -5.39 4.75 18.85
N MET A 151 -4.16 4.77 19.37
CA MET A 151 -3.45 6.01 19.71
C MET A 151 -3.22 6.86 18.47
N VAL A 152 -2.70 6.27 17.40
CA VAL A 152 -2.48 6.98 16.14
C VAL A 152 -3.80 7.44 15.54
N GLN A 153 -4.86 6.62 15.60
CA GLN A 153 -6.19 7.01 15.13
C GLN A 153 -6.80 8.19 15.92
N SER A 154 -6.52 8.32 17.22
CA SER A 154 -7.02 9.46 18.00
C SER A 154 -6.38 10.77 17.56
N ILE A 155 -5.09 10.75 17.22
CA ILE A 155 -4.39 11.87 16.60
C ILE A 155 -5.04 12.22 15.26
N HIS A 156 -5.30 11.22 14.40
CA HIS A 156 -5.95 11.46 13.10
C HIS A 156 -7.35 12.10 13.23
N LYS A 157 -8.13 11.70 14.24
CA LYS A 157 -9.44 12.32 14.54
C LYS A 157 -9.30 13.77 15.01
N GLN A 158 -8.26 14.08 15.78
CA GLN A 158 -7.97 15.45 16.21
C GLN A 158 -7.56 16.33 15.03
N GLU A 159 -6.74 15.81 14.12
CA GLU A 159 -6.35 16.50 12.87
C GLU A 159 -7.58 16.79 11.99
N LEU A 160 -8.48 15.82 11.81
CA LEU A 160 -9.74 16.02 11.08
C LEU A 160 -10.64 17.07 11.73
N ARG A 161 -10.69 17.12 13.05
CA ARG A 161 -11.41 18.16 13.79
C ARG A 161 -10.81 19.54 13.51
N GLU A 162 -9.50 19.69 13.59
CA GLU A 162 -8.81 20.95 13.28
C GLU A 162 -9.09 21.39 11.83
N LEU A 163 -8.99 20.47 10.88
CA LEU A 163 -9.30 20.74 9.47
C LEU A 163 -10.75 21.19 9.28
N SER A 164 -11.69 20.55 9.97
CA SER A 164 -13.11 20.91 9.91
C SER A 164 -13.37 22.30 10.51
N GLU A 165 -12.71 22.65 11.62
CA GLU A 165 -12.78 23.97 12.23
C GLU A 165 -12.17 25.05 11.33
N TRP A 166 -11.04 24.74 10.70
CA TRP A 166 -10.40 25.63 9.70
C TRP A 166 -11.25 25.83 8.45
N TRP A 167 -11.83 24.77 7.88
CA TRP A 167 -12.67 24.87 6.68
C TRP A 167 -13.91 25.74 6.93
N LYS A 168 -14.47 25.65 8.15
CA LYS A 168 -15.55 26.53 8.59
C LYS A 168 -15.10 27.97 8.81
N SER A 169 -13.89 28.20 9.34
CA SER A 169 -13.42 29.57 9.64
C SER A 169 -13.14 30.40 8.40
N ILE A 170 -12.94 29.77 7.24
CA ILE A 170 -12.82 30.44 5.94
C ILE A 170 -14.15 30.47 5.15
N ASP A 171 -15.26 30.13 5.80
CA ASP A 171 -16.60 30.02 5.20
C ASP A 171 -16.59 29.24 3.88
N GLY A 172 -15.81 28.15 3.81
CA GLY A 172 -15.50 27.46 2.55
C GLY A 172 -16.75 27.03 1.77
N ALA A 173 -17.77 26.53 2.46
CA ALA A 173 -19.04 26.13 1.83
C ALA A 173 -19.85 27.31 1.26
N THR A 174 -19.75 28.50 1.89
CA THR A 174 -20.47 29.70 1.45
C THR A 174 -19.71 30.44 0.36
N ASN A 175 -18.38 30.50 0.47
CA ASN A 175 -17.49 31.17 -0.48
C ASN A 175 -17.29 30.36 -1.77
N PHE A 176 -17.38 29.03 -1.68
CA PHE A 176 -17.21 28.11 -2.82
C PHE A 176 -18.39 27.14 -2.94
N PRO A 177 -19.63 27.63 -3.11
CA PRO A 177 -20.82 26.78 -3.11
C PRO A 177 -20.90 25.83 -4.31
N TYR A 178 -20.12 26.12 -5.36
CA TYR A 178 -19.98 25.28 -6.55
C TYR A 178 -18.95 24.16 -6.38
N ALA A 179 -17.99 24.33 -5.46
CA ALA A 179 -16.90 23.39 -5.29
C ALA A 179 -17.33 22.19 -4.45
N ARG A 180 -16.74 21.03 -4.74
CA ARG A 180 -17.01 19.80 -4.00
C ARG A 180 -16.38 19.87 -2.61
N ASP A 181 -17.10 19.44 -1.58
CA ASP A 181 -16.49 19.19 -0.27
C ASP A 181 -15.69 17.88 -0.34
N ARG A 182 -14.36 17.99 -0.24
CA ARG A 182 -13.40 16.89 -0.31
C ARG A 182 -12.49 16.83 0.91
N LEU A 183 -12.89 17.42 2.03
CA LEU A 183 -12.04 17.52 3.22
C LEU A 183 -11.53 16.15 3.69
N VAL A 184 -12.43 15.18 3.79
CA VAL A 184 -12.10 13.83 4.29
C VAL A 184 -11.23 13.09 3.28
N GLU A 185 -11.52 13.18 1.98
CA GLU A 185 -10.75 12.53 0.93
C GLU A 185 -9.35 13.12 0.80
N CYS A 186 -9.21 14.44 0.84
CA CYS A 186 -7.92 15.12 0.82
C CYS A 186 -7.09 14.70 2.03
N TYR A 187 -7.67 14.70 3.23
CA TYR A 187 -6.98 14.24 4.42
C TYR A 187 -6.58 12.76 4.32
N PHE A 188 -7.48 11.89 3.88
CA PHE A 188 -7.22 10.46 3.71
C PHE A 188 -6.08 10.20 2.72
N TRP A 189 -6.01 10.96 1.62
CA TRP A 189 -4.90 10.88 0.68
C TRP A 189 -3.55 11.17 1.32
N ILE A 190 -3.46 12.23 2.14
CA ILE A 190 -2.20 12.56 2.81
C ILE A 190 -1.84 11.53 3.88
N LEU A 191 -2.84 11.00 4.59
CA LEU A 191 -2.66 9.92 5.55
C LEU A 191 -2.09 8.65 4.91
N CYS A 192 -2.38 8.38 3.63
CA CYS A 192 -1.79 7.26 2.89
C CYS A 192 -0.29 7.43 2.62
N ILE A 193 0.24 8.66 2.63
CA ILE A 193 1.66 8.95 2.38
C ILE A 193 2.47 8.76 3.66
N TYR A 194 2.05 9.38 4.77
CA TYR A 194 2.70 9.28 6.08
C TYR A 194 1.66 9.29 7.20
N PHE A 195 1.57 8.19 7.94
CA PHE A 195 0.55 7.99 8.98
C PHE A 195 1.10 8.20 10.39
N GLU A 196 2.42 8.23 10.53
CA GLU A 196 3.14 8.23 11.79
C GLU A 196 2.88 9.53 12.58
N PRO A 197 2.76 9.47 13.92
CA PRO A 197 2.41 10.62 14.76
C PRO A 197 3.23 11.89 14.49
N GLU A 198 4.53 11.76 14.26
CA GLU A 198 5.49 12.85 14.04
C GLU A 198 5.15 13.71 12.81
N TYR A 199 4.43 13.16 11.83
CA TYR A 199 4.02 13.90 10.63
C TYR A 199 2.67 14.60 10.76
N SER A 200 2.15 14.77 11.98
CA SER A 200 0.84 15.39 12.22
C SER A 200 0.69 16.78 11.59
N VAL A 201 1.64 17.66 11.85
CA VAL A 201 1.67 19.02 11.27
C VAL A 201 1.72 18.97 9.75
N ALA A 202 2.55 18.08 9.19
CA ALA A 202 2.66 17.90 7.75
C ALA A 202 1.36 17.39 7.14
N ARG A 203 0.64 16.48 7.80
CA ARG A 203 -0.66 15.98 7.33
C ARG A 203 -1.69 17.09 7.27
N VAL A 204 -1.83 17.87 8.35
CA VAL A 204 -2.79 18.98 8.40
C VAL A 204 -2.48 20.03 7.35
N LEU A 205 -1.22 20.46 7.22
CA LEU A 205 -0.82 21.47 6.25
C LEU A 205 -1.08 21.00 4.81
N ASN A 206 -0.67 19.77 4.47
CA ASN A 206 -0.90 19.23 3.13
C ASN A 206 -2.38 19.03 2.86
N ALA A 207 -3.18 18.56 3.82
CA ALA A 207 -4.62 18.45 3.64
C ALA A 207 -5.26 19.82 3.31
N LYS A 208 -4.87 20.90 4.00
CA LYS A 208 -5.32 22.27 3.68
C LYS A 208 -4.93 22.68 2.25
N ILE A 209 -3.70 22.41 1.84
CA ILE A 209 -3.22 22.69 0.48
C ILE A 209 -4.04 21.92 -0.56
N TYR A 210 -4.25 20.61 -0.36
CA TYR A 210 -5.01 19.79 -1.29
C TYR A 210 -6.48 20.21 -1.38
N ILE A 211 -7.10 20.60 -0.27
CA ILE A 211 -8.46 21.15 -0.29
C ILE A 211 -8.50 22.40 -1.19
N VAL A 212 -7.59 23.35 -1.01
CA VAL A 212 -7.51 24.54 -1.87
C VAL A 212 -7.25 24.17 -3.34
N LEU A 213 -6.34 23.24 -3.62
CA LEU A 213 -6.06 22.77 -4.97
C LEU A 213 -7.29 22.12 -5.61
N THR A 214 -8.08 21.35 -4.87
CA THR A 214 -9.33 20.75 -5.39
C THR A 214 -10.39 21.81 -5.70
N THR A 215 -10.49 22.87 -4.89
CA THR A 215 -11.38 24.01 -5.18
C THR A 215 -10.93 24.79 -6.42
N LEU A 216 -9.61 25.01 -6.58
CA LEU A 216 -9.04 25.63 -7.78
C LEU A 216 -9.27 24.76 -9.02
N ASN A 217 -9.11 23.44 -8.89
CA ASN A 217 -9.40 22.48 -9.96
C ASN A 217 -10.86 22.56 -10.39
N ASP A 218 -11.80 22.53 -9.45
CA ASP A 218 -13.23 22.67 -9.75
C ASP A 218 -13.51 23.97 -10.49
N THR A 219 -12.89 25.07 -10.05
CA THR A 219 -12.98 26.37 -10.71
C THR A 219 -12.48 26.31 -12.16
N CYS A 220 -11.30 25.72 -12.41
CA CYS A 220 -10.73 25.69 -13.75
C CYS A 220 -11.45 24.73 -14.70
N ASP A 221 -11.93 23.59 -14.21
CA ASP A 221 -12.48 22.53 -15.06
C ASP A 221 -13.96 22.74 -15.40
N ASN A 222 -14.74 23.28 -14.46
CA ASN A 222 -16.21 23.22 -14.55
C ASN A 222 -16.92 24.56 -14.42
N PHE A 223 -16.32 25.56 -13.77
CA PHE A 223 -17.08 26.74 -13.32
C PHE A 223 -16.54 28.09 -13.79
N GLY A 224 -15.25 28.21 -14.06
CA GLY A 224 -14.63 29.44 -14.55
C GLY A 224 -14.74 29.55 -16.08
N THR A 225 -15.06 30.74 -16.56
CA THR A 225 -14.88 31.07 -17.98
C THR A 225 -13.39 31.12 -18.34
N TYR A 226 -13.08 31.02 -19.63
CA TYR A 226 -11.69 31.08 -20.09
C TYR A 226 -10.97 32.36 -19.61
N GLU A 227 -11.64 33.50 -19.70
CA GLU A 227 -11.12 34.80 -19.30
C GLU A 227 -10.87 34.88 -17.78
N GLU A 228 -11.79 34.34 -16.96
CA GLU A 228 -11.65 34.29 -15.50
C GLU A 228 -10.50 33.37 -15.07
N VAL A 229 -10.40 32.18 -15.67
CA VAL A 229 -9.30 31.24 -15.40
C VAL A 229 -7.96 31.84 -15.84
N GLN A 230 -7.89 32.51 -16.98
CA GLN A 230 -6.68 33.23 -17.39
C GLN A 230 -6.28 34.32 -16.39
N ALA A 231 -7.25 35.07 -15.86
CA ALA A 231 -6.97 36.09 -14.85
C ALA A 231 -6.47 35.46 -13.54
N LEU A 232 -7.06 34.35 -13.12
CA LEU A 232 -6.65 33.59 -11.94
C LEU A 232 -5.22 33.06 -12.08
N VAL A 233 -4.89 32.42 -13.20
CA VAL A 233 -3.52 31.92 -13.48
C VAL A 233 -2.50 33.05 -13.41
N LYS A 234 -2.77 34.19 -14.08
CA LYS A 234 -1.89 35.37 -14.03
C LYS A 234 -1.73 35.91 -12.61
N ALA A 235 -2.77 35.87 -11.78
CA ALA A 235 -2.68 36.30 -10.39
C ALA A 235 -1.77 35.36 -9.57
N ILE A 236 -1.89 34.05 -9.76
CA ILE A 236 -1.03 33.04 -9.11
C ILE A 236 0.43 33.22 -9.56
N GLU A 237 0.68 33.37 -10.86
CA GLU A 237 2.03 33.59 -11.42
C GLU A 237 2.70 34.85 -10.88
N ARG A 238 1.95 35.92 -10.64
CA ARG A 238 2.48 37.16 -10.03
C ARG A 238 2.83 36.99 -8.55
N PHE A 239 2.06 36.16 -7.84
CA PHE A 239 2.26 35.92 -6.42
C PHE A 239 3.42 34.96 -6.15
N LEU A 240 3.66 34.00 -7.04
CA LEU A 240 4.80 33.08 -6.97
C LEU A 240 6.03 33.76 -7.58
N PRO A 241 7.09 34.10 -6.81
CA PRO A 241 8.30 34.69 -7.38
C PRO A 241 8.90 33.75 -8.45
N HIS A 242 9.19 34.29 -9.63
CA HIS A 242 9.71 33.59 -10.82
C HIS A 242 10.89 32.62 -10.58
N LYS A 243 11.56 32.68 -9.42
CA LYS A 243 12.71 31.84 -9.05
C LYS A 243 12.35 30.45 -8.50
N ILE A 244 11.10 30.17 -8.15
CA ILE A 244 10.73 28.85 -7.59
C ILE A 244 10.46 27.81 -8.69
N ILE A 245 10.11 28.25 -9.91
CA ILE A 245 9.59 27.37 -10.97
C ILE A 245 10.69 26.54 -11.68
N TYR A 246 11.97 26.91 -11.56
CA TYR A 246 13.06 26.25 -12.32
C TYR A 246 14.15 25.57 -11.48
N THR A 247 13.97 25.40 -10.16
CA THR A 247 15.06 24.81 -9.33
C THR A 247 14.90 23.32 -9.04
N TYR A 248 13.79 22.67 -9.45
CA TYR A 248 13.58 21.23 -9.16
C TYR A 248 12.77 20.49 -10.25
N ILE A 249 13.17 20.65 -11.52
CA ILE A 249 12.92 19.67 -12.60
C ILE A 249 14.27 19.37 -13.23
#